data_AF-A0A829ZCA2-F1
#
_entry.id   AF-A0A829ZCA2-F1
#
_cell.length_a   1.000
_cell.length_b   1.000
_cell.length_c   1.000
_cell.angle_alpha   90.00
_cell.angle_beta   90.00
_cell.angle_gamma   90.00
#
_symmetry.space_group_name_H-M   'P 1'
#
loop_
_entity.id
_entity.type
_entity.pdbx_description
1 polymer ?
#
loop_
_entity_poly.entity_id
_entity_poly.type
_entity_poly.pdbx_seq_one_letter_code
_entity_poly.pdbx_strand_id
1 'polypeptide(L)'
;MDADGDMVIVQNPTLAPAIEKSDFEPKTPEADASVDADTVNDATAFLETFFKLYPTATEKELAYYVSGNVLEPIGRDYLYSELVNPVFTKDGDNVKVKVAVKFLDNQTKATLVSQYELVLHKDSNWKIV
;
A
#
# COMPACT_ATOMS: atom_id res chain seq x y z
N MET A 1 19.18 -26.41 32.15
CA MET A 1 20.07 -26.05 31.05
C MET A 1 21.37 -26.76 31.32
N ASP A 2 21.77 -27.65 30.43
CA ASP A 2 23.08 -28.29 30.55
C ASP A 2 24.19 -27.36 30.03
N ALA A 3 25.42 -27.87 30.03
CA ALA A 3 26.60 -27.11 29.63
C ALA A 3 26.59 -26.72 28.14
N ASP A 4 25.80 -27.41 27.31
CA ASP A 4 25.69 -27.20 25.86
C ASP A 4 24.51 -26.29 25.50
N GLY A 5 23.69 -25.93 26.49
CA GLY A 5 22.58 -25.00 26.36
C GLY A 5 21.23 -25.67 26.08
N ASP A 6 21.16 -26.99 26.17
CA ASP A 6 19.92 -27.72 25.96
C ASP A 6 18.96 -27.51 27.14
N MET A 7 17.70 -27.27 26.81
CA MET A 7 16.63 -27.05 27.78
C MET A 7 15.57 -28.13 27.68
N VAL A 8 15.18 -28.65 28.85
CA VAL A 8 14.10 -29.64 28.97
C VAL A 8 12.94 -29.05 29.76
N ILE A 9 11.72 -29.42 29.38
CA ILE A 9 10.52 -29.05 30.13
C ILE A 9 10.49 -29.87 31.42
N VAL A 10 10.74 -29.22 32.56
CA VAL A 10 10.75 -29.85 33.90
C VAL A 10 9.40 -29.79 34.62
N GLN A 11 8.43 -29.05 34.07
CA GLN A 11 7.11 -28.84 34.66
C GLN A 11 6.07 -28.61 33.56
N ASN A 12 4.84 -29.09 33.78
CA ASN A 12 3.73 -28.84 32.85
C ASN A 12 3.47 -27.33 32.70
N PRO A 13 3.37 -26.82 31.45
CA PRO A 13 3.05 -25.42 31.21
C PRO A 13 1.72 -25.00 31.83
N THR A 14 1.64 -23.76 32.31
CA THR A 14 0.39 -23.10 32.69
C THR A 14 -0.12 -22.22 31.56
N LEU A 15 -1.41 -21.92 31.55
CA LEU A 15 -1.99 -20.99 30.58
C LEU A 15 -1.36 -19.60 30.75
N ALA A 16 -0.85 -19.05 29.65
CA ALA A 16 -0.40 -17.66 29.59
C ALA A 16 -1.62 -16.71 29.49
N PRO A 17 -1.47 -15.44 29.91
CA PRO A 17 -2.49 -14.42 29.66
C PRO A 17 -2.81 -14.27 28.17
N ALA A 18 -4.03 -13.82 27.86
CA ALA A 18 -4.39 -13.47 26.50
C ALA A 18 -3.58 -12.25 26.03
N ILE A 19 -3.33 -12.17 24.72
CA ILE A 19 -2.70 -11.00 24.10
C ILE A 19 -3.67 -9.83 24.17
N GLU A 20 -3.19 -8.67 24.61
CA GLU A 20 -3.95 -7.42 24.63
C GLU A 20 -3.61 -6.54 23.42
N LYS A 21 -4.58 -5.74 22.97
CA LYS A 21 -4.38 -4.78 21.88
C LYS A 21 -3.76 -3.51 22.44
N SER A 22 -2.96 -2.82 21.62
CA SER A 22 -2.47 -1.47 21.91
C SER A 22 -3.61 -0.44 21.82
N ASP A 23 -3.55 0.60 22.63
CA ASP A 23 -4.46 1.77 22.59
C ASP A 23 -4.09 2.78 21.48
N PHE A 24 -3.43 2.33 20.40
CA PHE A 24 -2.96 3.23 19.34
C PHE A 24 -4.09 3.64 18.40
N GLU A 25 -4.30 4.94 18.24
CA GLU A 25 -5.24 5.52 17.28
C GLU A 25 -4.50 6.24 16.13
N PRO A 26 -4.64 5.77 14.87
CA PRO A 26 -4.09 6.47 13.71
C PRO A 26 -4.77 7.83 13.49
N LYS A 27 -4.01 8.83 13.07
CA LYS A 27 -4.56 10.13 12.65
C LYS A 27 -5.16 10.02 11.25
N THR A 28 -6.33 10.63 11.04
CA THR A 28 -6.96 10.76 9.72
C THR A 28 -6.11 11.68 8.83
N PRO A 29 -5.71 11.24 7.63
CA PRO A 29 -5.09 12.13 6.64
C PRO A 29 -6.08 13.19 6.16
N GLU A 30 -5.66 14.44 6.09
CA GLU A 30 -6.49 15.56 5.62
C GLU A 30 -5.84 16.20 4.39
N ALA A 31 -6.65 16.60 3.42
CA ALA A 31 -6.20 17.38 2.29
C ALA A 31 -5.93 18.82 2.73
N ASP A 32 -4.77 19.36 2.36
CA ASP A 32 -4.34 20.72 2.74
C ASP A 32 -4.52 21.75 1.62
N ALA A 33 -5.19 21.35 0.52
CA ALA A 33 -5.39 22.14 -0.69
C ALA A 33 -4.08 22.67 -1.34
N SER A 34 -2.94 22.04 -1.05
CA SER A 34 -1.63 22.42 -1.61
C SER A 34 -1.42 22.00 -3.08
N VAL A 35 -2.27 21.09 -3.59
CA VAL A 35 -2.25 20.58 -4.96
C VAL A 35 -3.50 21.09 -5.70
N ASP A 36 -3.32 21.66 -6.88
CA ASP A 36 -4.41 22.19 -7.68
C ASP A 36 -5.31 21.07 -8.25
N ALA A 37 -6.55 21.43 -8.59
CA ALA A 37 -7.56 20.46 -9.02
C ALA A 37 -7.18 19.72 -10.32
N ASP A 38 -6.51 20.38 -11.26
CA ASP A 38 -6.11 19.76 -12.53
C ASP A 38 -5.05 18.69 -12.28
N THR A 39 -4.06 19.01 -11.45
CA THR A 39 -3.04 18.05 -11.00
C THR A 39 -3.65 16.87 -10.22
N VAL A 40 -4.61 17.12 -9.32
CA VAL A 40 -5.32 16.06 -8.59
C VAL A 40 -6.08 15.13 -9.54
N ASN A 41 -6.81 15.67 -10.52
CA ASN A 41 -7.55 14.88 -11.48
C ASN A 41 -6.63 14.02 -12.35
N ASP A 42 -5.53 14.60 -12.82
CA ASP A 42 -4.55 13.91 -13.67
C ASP A 42 -3.80 12.81 -12.89
N ALA A 43 -3.37 13.09 -11.66
CA ALA A 43 -2.76 12.10 -10.77
C ALA A 43 -3.74 10.96 -10.42
N THR A 44 -5.02 11.28 -10.21
CA THR A 44 -6.06 10.29 -9.98
C THR A 44 -6.20 9.36 -11.18
N ALA A 45 -6.33 9.90 -12.39
CA ALA A 45 -6.45 9.11 -13.62
C ALA A 45 -5.22 8.20 -13.85
N PHE A 46 -4.02 8.71 -13.54
CA PHE A 46 -2.80 7.91 -13.53
C PHE A 46 -2.90 6.73 -12.55
N LEU A 47 -3.26 6.98 -11.28
CA LEU A 47 -3.35 5.93 -10.26
C LEU A 47 -4.42 4.89 -10.62
N GLU A 48 -5.58 5.29 -11.14
CA GLU A 48 -6.61 4.34 -11.58
C GLU A 48 -6.12 3.43 -12.70
N THR A 49 -5.38 3.99 -13.66
CA THR A 49 -4.79 3.23 -14.76
C THR A 49 -3.70 2.28 -14.24
N PHE A 50 -2.83 2.79 -13.37
CA PHE A 50 -1.78 2.01 -12.74
C PHE A 50 -2.36 0.82 -11.95
N PHE A 51 -3.34 1.05 -11.07
CA PHE A 51 -3.89 -0.01 -10.21
C PHE A 51 -4.75 -1.02 -10.97
N LYS A 52 -5.26 -0.70 -12.17
CA LYS A 52 -5.83 -1.71 -13.08
C LYS A 52 -4.77 -2.68 -13.62
N LEU A 53 -3.56 -2.20 -13.86
CA LEU A 53 -2.44 -2.98 -14.38
C LEU A 53 -1.68 -3.73 -13.26
N TYR A 54 -1.46 -3.07 -12.12
CA TYR A 54 -0.53 -3.48 -11.07
C TYR A 54 -0.69 -4.92 -10.55
N PRO A 55 -1.90 -5.46 -10.32
CA PRO A 55 -2.05 -6.81 -9.76
C PRO A 55 -1.36 -7.92 -10.57
N THR A 56 -1.34 -7.77 -11.90
CA THR A 56 -0.84 -8.77 -12.84
C THR A 56 0.41 -8.31 -13.60
N ALA A 57 0.85 -7.07 -13.40
CA ALA A 57 2.01 -6.50 -14.05
C ALA A 57 3.29 -7.28 -13.75
N THR A 58 4.11 -7.49 -14.77
CA THR A 58 5.49 -7.94 -14.64
C THR A 58 6.42 -6.80 -14.23
N GLU A 59 7.60 -7.10 -13.71
CA GLU A 59 8.63 -6.09 -13.40
C GLU A 59 8.93 -5.17 -14.60
N LYS A 60 8.94 -5.73 -15.81
CA LYS A 60 9.18 -4.99 -17.05
C LYS A 60 8.08 -3.98 -17.35
N GLU A 61 6.83 -4.34 -17.09
CA GLU A 61 5.68 -3.44 -17.27
C GLU A 61 5.66 -2.38 -16.16
N LEU A 62 6.02 -2.74 -14.93
CA LEU A 62 6.11 -1.79 -13.82
C LEU A 62 7.20 -0.75 -13.99
N ALA A 63 8.31 -1.07 -14.65
CA ALA A 63 9.42 -0.13 -14.87
C ALA A 63 9.01 1.16 -15.63
N TYR A 64 7.87 1.17 -16.32
CA TYR A 64 7.32 2.37 -16.95
C TYR A 64 6.59 3.30 -15.97
N TYR A 65 6.04 2.76 -14.89
CA TYR A 65 5.20 3.45 -13.92
C TYR A 65 5.89 3.67 -12.57
N VAL A 66 6.86 2.83 -12.23
CA VAL A 66 7.51 2.77 -10.91
C VAL A 66 9.01 2.91 -11.09
N SER A 67 9.62 3.83 -10.35
CA SER A 67 11.07 4.04 -10.33
C SER A 67 11.71 3.27 -9.18
N GLY A 68 12.95 2.80 -9.37
CA GLY A 68 13.75 2.22 -8.28
C GLY A 68 13.19 0.96 -7.63
N ASN A 69 12.24 0.25 -8.27
CA ASN A 69 11.57 -0.93 -7.73
C ASN A 69 10.93 -0.71 -6.34
N VAL A 70 10.41 0.50 -6.09
CA VAL A 70 9.74 0.81 -4.81
C VAL A 70 8.44 0.03 -4.60
N LEU A 71 7.89 -0.56 -5.67
CA LEU A 71 6.75 -1.48 -5.62
C LEU A 71 7.09 -2.78 -6.36
N GLU A 72 6.89 -3.91 -5.68
CA GLU A 72 7.06 -5.24 -6.24
C GLU A 72 5.76 -5.74 -6.92
N PRO A 73 5.85 -6.57 -7.97
CA PRO A 73 4.69 -7.23 -8.56
C PRO A 73 3.85 -7.98 -7.52
N ILE A 74 2.52 -7.81 -7.53
CA ILE A 74 1.61 -8.58 -6.69
C ILE A 74 1.52 -10.04 -7.18
N GLY A 75 1.43 -10.22 -8.50
CA GLY A 75 1.31 -11.54 -9.13
C GLY A 75 0.01 -12.27 -8.78
N ARG A 76 -1.10 -11.54 -8.61
CA ARG A 76 -2.41 -12.09 -8.26
C ARG A 76 -3.48 -11.59 -9.23
N ASP A 77 -4.47 -12.45 -9.47
CA ASP A 77 -5.63 -12.12 -10.32
C ASP A 77 -6.65 -11.29 -9.54
N TYR A 78 -6.27 -10.04 -9.25
CA TYR A 78 -7.12 -9.07 -8.60
C TYR A 78 -7.68 -8.08 -9.63
N LEU A 79 -8.97 -7.80 -9.53
CA LEU A 79 -9.64 -6.81 -10.34
C LEU A 79 -9.70 -5.50 -9.56
N TYR A 80 -9.14 -4.43 -10.14
CA TYR A 80 -9.30 -3.09 -9.60
C TYR A 80 -10.78 -2.71 -9.50
N SER A 81 -11.18 -2.18 -8.34
CA SER A 81 -12.52 -1.66 -8.11
C SER A 81 -12.51 -0.13 -8.06
N GLU A 82 -11.78 0.46 -7.11
CA GLU A 82 -11.76 1.91 -6.89
C GLU A 82 -10.58 2.38 -6.02
N LEU A 83 -10.28 3.67 -6.11
CA LEU A 83 -9.54 4.41 -5.10
C LEU A 83 -10.51 4.90 -4.03
N VAL A 84 -10.18 4.68 -2.77
CA VAL A 84 -10.95 5.04 -1.59
C VAL A 84 -10.21 6.16 -0.85
N ASN A 85 -10.88 7.30 -0.73
CA ASN A 85 -10.41 8.49 -0.01
C ASN A 85 -8.96 8.89 -0.34
N PRO A 86 -8.60 9.12 -1.62
CA PRO A 86 -7.29 9.63 -1.93
C PRO A 86 -7.09 11.04 -1.36
N VAL A 87 -6.00 11.24 -0.63
CA VAL A 87 -5.60 12.53 -0.07
C VAL A 87 -4.26 12.90 -0.69
N PHE A 88 -4.26 14.00 -1.46
CA PHE A 88 -3.09 14.52 -2.14
C PHE A 88 -2.52 15.72 -1.40
N THR A 89 -1.21 15.73 -1.20
CA THR A 89 -0.48 16.85 -0.62
C THR A 89 0.81 17.11 -1.40
N LYS A 90 1.29 18.35 -1.38
CA LYS A 90 2.53 18.74 -2.03
C LYS A 90 3.73 18.27 -1.21
N ASP A 91 4.71 17.69 -1.89
CA ASP A 91 5.98 17.23 -1.30
C ASP A 91 7.16 17.74 -2.13
N GLY A 92 7.54 19.00 -1.89
CA GLY A 92 8.48 19.71 -2.76
C GLY A 92 7.91 19.89 -4.17
N ASP A 93 8.58 19.31 -5.16
CA ASP A 93 8.13 19.27 -6.57
C ASP A 93 7.25 18.04 -6.88
N ASN A 94 7.07 17.15 -5.90
CA ASN A 94 6.27 15.94 -6.02
C ASN A 94 4.87 16.09 -5.42
N VAL A 95 4.03 15.10 -5.70
CA VAL A 95 2.72 14.94 -5.05
C VAL A 95 2.76 13.69 -4.20
N LYS A 96 2.57 13.83 -2.89
CA LYS A 96 2.35 12.70 -1.99
C LYS A 96 0.87 12.35 -2.00
N VAL A 97 0.57 11.06 -2.05
CA VAL A 97 -0.81 10.56 -1.99
C VAL A 97 -0.93 9.48 -0.93
N LYS A 98 -1.91 9.66 -0.05
CA LYS A 98 -2.40 8.62 0.85
C LYS A 98 -3.72 8.11 0.29
N VAL A 99 -3.79 6.82 -0.01
CA VAL A 99 -4.96 6.25 -0.68
C VAL A 99 -5.17 4.80 -0.26
N ALA A 100 -6.43 4.41 -0.09
CA ALA A 100 -6.80 3.00 -0.02
C ALA A 100 -7.27 2.54 -1.40
N VAL A 101 -6.86 1.36 -1.84
CA VAL A 101 -7.27 0.77 -3.11
C VAL A 101 -8.10 -0.46 -2.83
N LYS A 102 -9.29 -0.49 -3.41
CA LYS A 102 -10.18 -1.63 -3.32
C LYS A 102 -9.96 -2.53 -4.54
N PHE A 103 -9.71 -3.80 -4.27
CA PHE A 103 -9.62 -4.87 -5.24
C PHE A 103 -10.70 -5.91 -4.98
N LEU A 104 -11.14 -6.58 -6.03
CA LEU A 104 -11.91 -7.81 -5.95
C LEU A 104 -11.00 -8.98 -6.30
N ASP A 105 -10.84 -9.92 -5.38
CA ASP A 105 -10.17 -11.18 -5.67
C ASP A 105 -11.02 -11.98 -6.65
N ASN A 106 -10.51 -12.26 -7.85
CA ASN A 106 -11.30 -12.89 -8.89
C ASN A 106 -11.64 -14.36 -8.57
N GLN A 107 -10.87 -15.03 -7.71
CA GLN A 107 -11.11 -16.41 -7.31
C GLN A 107 -12.13 -16.51 -6.16
N THR A 108 -11.89 -15.75 -5.09
CA THR A 108 -12.69 -15.86 -3.86
C THR A 108 -13.88 -14.89 -3.82
N LYS A 109 -13.91 -13.92 -4.73
CA LYS A 109 -14.87 -12.79 -4.74
C LYS A 109 -14.81 -11.93 -3.48
N ALA A 110 -13.75 -12.06 -2.69
CA ALA A 110 -13.53 -11.23 -1.52
C ALA A 110 -13.10 -9.82 -1.93
N THR A 111 -13.60 -8.82 -1.21
CA THR A 111 -13.10 -7.46 -1.31
C THR A 111 -11.82 -7.32 -0.48
N LEU A 112 -10.74 -6.91 -1.12
CA LEU A 112 -9.46 -6.58 -0.49
C LEU A 112 -9.28 -5.07 -0.51
N VAL A 113 -8.93 -4.48 0.63
CA VAL A 113 -8.60 -3.05 0.74
C VAL A 113 -7.13 -2.94 1.13
N SER A 114 -6.33 -2.35 0.25
CA SER A 114 -4.89 -2.14 0.46
C SER A 114 -4.59 -0.66 0.61
N GLN A 115 -3.90 -0.27 1.69
CA GLN A 115 -3.53 1.13 1.94
C GLN A 115 -2.13 1.41 1.40
N TYR A 116 -1.97 2.56 0.73
CA TYR A 116 -0.71 3.01 0.17
C TYR A 116 -0.43 4.46 0.58
N GLU A 117 0.85 4.74 0.81
CA GLU A 117 1.42 6.07 0.84
C GLU A 117 2.47 6.14 -0.28
N LEU A 118 2.19 6.92 -1.31
CA LEU A 118 3.01 6.98 -2.53
C LEU A 118 3.52 8.40 -2.75
N VAL A 119 4.67 8.53 -3.39
CA VAL A 119 5.17 9.79 -3.93
C VAL A 119 5.10 9.73 -5.44
N LEU A 120 4.47 10.73 -6.04
CA LEU A 120 4.27 10.86 -7.48
C LEU A 120 5.15 11.97 -8.01
N HIS A 121 5.93 11.66 -9.03
CA HIS A 121 6.73 12.63 -9.76
C HIS A 121 6.20 12.77 -11.18
N LYS A 122 6.07 14.02 -11.67
CA LYS A 122 5.66 14.31 -13.04
C LYS A 122 6.78 15.02 -13.77
N ASP A 123 7.49 14.25 -14.61
CA ASP A 123 8.32 14.81 -15.69
C ASP A 123 7.43 14.99 -16.92
N SER A 124 7.62 14.16 -17.95
CA SER A 124 6.71 14.07 -19.11
C SER A 124 5.49 13.19 -18.84
N ASN A 125 5.64 12.17 -17.99
CA ASN A 125 4.59 11.26 -17.53
C ASN A 125 4.71 11.11 -16.02
N TRP A 126 3.59 10.77 -15.37
CA TRP A 126 3.59 10.41 -13.96
C TRP A 126 4.36 9.11 -13.70
N LYS A 127 5.10 9.10 -12.59
CA LYS A 127 5.73 7.90 -12.03
C LYS A 127 5.58 7.88 -10.52
N ILE A 128 5.51 6.67 -9.97
CA ILE A 128 5.68 6.40 -8.54
C ILE A 128 7.19 6.33 -8.27
N VAL A 129 7.69 7.12 -7.33
CA VAL A 129 9.11 7.27 -7.01
C VAL A 129 9.41 7.04 -5.53
#